data_AF-A0AA85A2V8-F1
#
_entry.id   AF-A0AA85A2V8-F1
#
_cell.length_a   1.000
_cell.length_b   1.000
_cell.length_c   1.000
_cell.angle_alpha   90.00
_cell.angle_beta   90.00
_cell.angle_gamma   90.00
#
_symmetry.space_group_name_H-M   'P 1'
#
loop_
_entity.id
_entity.type
_entity.pdbx_description
1 polymer ?
#
loop_
_entity_poly.entity_id
_entity_poly.type
_entity_poly.pdbx_seq_one_letter_code
_entity_poly.pdbx_strand_id
1 'polypeptide(L)'
;MSDNVHSSRRIFNDIMLSRRFTSWNNFETCLKEVHKYTHTKYVMSVCKKNSDDPTLKYFFVRYVCTYGRKRSSSESDACVQDVDDDSNNHSSEEHTTSNSPTQSRQRRRRRSSTSKYCHCQSGFWVRAVNGELKLTSIKTVHNHPCTEGYISVDPSKRQLTSSERLYLRTFLLSNTPTRSLRYLVSLKFN
;
A
#
# COMPACT_ATOMS: atom_id res chain seq x y z
N MET A 1 14.90 22.32 13.07
CA MET A 1 14.12 21.42 12.18
C MET A 1 14.56 21.46 10.71
N SER A 2 15.48 22.36 10.33
CA SER A 2 15.91 22.56 8.93
C SER A 2 17.03 21.62 8.44
N ASP A 3 17.83 21.06 9.35
CA ASP A 3 19.02 20.27 8.98
C ASP A 3 18.69 18.89 8.41
N ASN A 4 17.57 18.31 8.85
CA ASN A 4 17.20 16.94 8.46
C ASN A 4 16.68 16.86 7.01
N VAL A 5 15.94 17.88 6.55
CA VAL A 5 15.41 17.94 5.18
C VAL A 5 16.55 18.12 4.16
N HIS A 6 17.54 18.94 4.51
CA HIS A 6 18.70 19.18 3.67
C HIS A 6 19.60 17.93 3.57
N SER A 7 19.69 17.16 4.67
CA SER A 7 20.39 15.88 4.71
C SER A 7 19.72 14.80 3.86
N SER A 8 18.40 14.59 3.98
CA SER A 8 17.68 13.55 3.21
C SER A 8 17.75 13.76 1.70
N ARG A 9 17.66 15.02 1.22
CA ARG A 9 17.76 15.33 -0.21
C ARG A 9 19.17 15.05 -0.74
N ARG A 10 20.22 15.37 0.01
CA ARG A 10 21.61 15.09 -0.37
C ARG A 10 21.85 13.59 -0.48
N ILE A 11 21.49 12.83 0.56
CA ILE A 11 21.62 11.36 0.58
C ILE A 11 20.86 10.72 -0.59
N PHE A 12 19.64 11.17 -0.88
CA PHE A 12 18.88 10.67 -2.04
C PHE A 12 19.65 10.88 -3.34
N ASN A 13 20.15 12.10 -3.57
CA ASN A 13 20.91 12.42 -4.77
C ASN A 13 22.18 11.59 -4.88
N ASP A 14 22.93 11.46 -3.78
CA ASP A 14 24.19 10.72 -3.72
C ASP A 14 24.00 9.23 -3.99
N ILE A 15 22.88 8.63 -3.60
CA ILE A 15 22.61 7.21 -3.83
C ILE A 15 21.96 6.97 -5.21
N MET A 16 20.98 7.80 -5.59
CA MET A 16 20.10 7.51 -6.72
C MET A 16 20.48 8.24 -8.01
N LEU A 17 21.17 9.38 -7.95
CA LEU A 17 21.50 10.18 -9.14
C LEU A 17 22.96 10.10 -9.53
N SER A 18 23.84 9.63 -8.64
CA SER A 18 25.25 9.38 -8.96
C SER A 18 25.48 8.06 -9.72
N ARG A 19 24.45 7.23 -9.87
CA ARG A 19 24.54 5.86 -10.40
C ARG A 19 23.74 5.68 -11.68
N ARG A 20 24.23 4.81 -12.56
CA ARG A 20 23.46 4.28 -13.70
C ARG A 20 22.84 2.96 -13.32
N PHE A 21 21.58 2.76 -13.66
CA PHE A 21 20.84 1.54 -13.33
C PHE A 21 20.49 0.78 -14.61
N THR A 22 21.03 -0.42 -14.76
CA THR A 22 20.72 -1.33 -15.88
C THR A 22 19.77 -2.47 -15.46
N SER A 23 19.39 -2.53 -14.18
CA SER A 23 18.52 -3.56 -13.63
C SER A 23 17.65 -3.03 -12.51
N TRP A 24 16.40 -3.50 -12.47
CA TRP A 24 15.46 -3.22 -11.38
C TRP A 24 15.98 -3.71 -10.02
N ASN A 25 16.74 -4.82 -9.97
CA ASN A 25 17.28 -5.34 -8.71
C ASN A 25 18.32 -4.39 -8.10
N ASN A 26 19.19 -3.82 -8.93
CA ASN A 26 20.19 -2.84 -8.49
C ASN A 26 19.50 -1.56 -7.99
N PHE A 27 18.55 -1.06 -8.79
CA PHE A 27 17.73 0.08 -8.41
C PHE A 27 17.00 -0.13 -7.07
N GLU A 28 16.33 -1.27 -6.89
CA GLU A 28 15.60 -1.59 -5.65
C GLU A 28 16.53 -1.72 -4.44
N THR A 29 17.75 -2.20 -4.64
CA THR A 29 18.78 -2.26 -3.58
C THR A 29 19.18 -0.85 -3.15
N CYS A 30 19.46 0.04 -4.10
CA CYS A 30 19.77 1.44 -3.80
C CYS A 30 18.58 2.17 -3.14
N LEU A 31 17.35 1.88 -3.59
CA LEU A 31 16.15 2.42 -2.98
C LEU A 31 16.00 1.97 -1.51
N LYS A 32 16.38 0.73 -1.18
CA LYS A 32 16.43 0.27 0.22
C LYS A 32 17.47 1.02 1.05
N GLU A 33 18.63 1.36 0.48
CA GLU A 33 19.62 2.21 1.15
C GLU A 33 19.06 3.61 1.42
N VAL A 34 18.40 4.23 0.44
CA VAL A 34 17.69 5.50 0.64
C VAL A 34 16.70 5.39 1.79
N HIS A 35 15.85 4.36 1.82
CA HIS A 35 14.89 4.17 2.90
C HIS A 35 15.56 4.06 4.28
N LYS A 36 16.70 3.37 4.35
CA LYS A 36 17.48 3.19 5.58
C LYS A 36 18.06 4.51 6.06
N TYR A 37 18.79 5.24 5.22
CA TYR A 37 19.54 6.43 5.63
C TYR A 37 18.69 7.69 5.76
N THR A 38 17.67 7.85 4.93
CA THR A 38 16.81 9.05 4.96
C THR A 38 15.60 8.88 5.86
N HIS A 39 15.40 7.70 6.43
CA HIS A 39 14.20 7.34 7.16
C HIS A 39 12.90 7.65 6.38
N THR A 40 12.92 7.37 5.08
CA THR A 40 11.74 7.49 4.19
C THR A 40 11.25 6.13 3.74
N LYS A 41 10.03 6.08 3.20
CA LYS A 41 9.52 4.89 2.53
C LYS A 41 8.75 5.27 1.29
N TYR A 42 9.24 4.80 0.15
CA TYR A 42 8.58 4.90 -1.14
C TYR A 42 8.02 3.55 -1.54
N VAL A 43 6.82 3.58 -2.11
CA VAL A 43 6.12 2.40 -2.64
C VAL A 43 5.73 2.65 -4.07
N MET A 44 5.70 1.58 -4.87
CA MET A 44 5.12 1.64 -6.21
C MET A 44 3.64 2.04 -6.10
N SER A 45 3.23 3.02 -6.89
CA SER A 45 1.85 3.49 -6.99
C SER A 45 1.25 3.21 -8.36
N VAL A 46 2.05 3.35 -9.41
CA VAL A 46 1.66 3.12 -10.80
C VAL A 46 2.83 2.41 -11.48
N CYS A 47 2.55 1.45 -12.36
CA CYS A 47 3.56 0.86 -13.22
C CYS A 47 2.97 0.46 -14.58
N LYS A 48 3.82 0.43 -15.60
CA LYS A 48 3.53 -0.18 -16.90
C LYS A 48 4.60 -1.23 -17.16
N LYS A 49 4.18 -2.48 -17.42
CA LYS A 49 5.10 -3.55 -17.80
C LYS A 49 5.75 -3.23 -19.15
N ASN A 50 6.98 -3.68 -19.33
CA ASN A 50 7.64 -3.57 -20.61
C ASN A 50 7.27 -4.78 -21.46
N SER A 51 6.61 -4.54 -22.60
CA SER A 51 6.28 -5.59 -23.56
C SER A 51 7.39 -5.78 -24.59
N ASP A 52 8.17 -4.73 -24.84
CA ASP A 52 9.12 -4.66 -25.96
C ASP A 52 10.50 -5.22 -25.57
N ASP A 53 10.90 -5.01 -24.31
CA ASP A 53 12.14 -5.53 -23.75
C ASP A 53 11.86 -6.27 -22.43
N PRO A 54 11.83 -7.61 -22.44
CA PRO A 54 11.53 -8.41 -21.25
C PRO A 54 12.66 -8.38 -20.20
N THR A 55 13.86 -7.90 -20.55
CA THR A 55 14.97 -7.78 -19.58
C THR A 55 14.71 -6.69 -18.54
N LEU A 56 13.95 -5.66 -18.91
CA LEU A 56 13.50 -4.60 -18.02
C LEU A 56 12.02 -4.76 -17.70
N LYS A 57 11.73 -5.37 -16.55
CA LYS A 57 10.36 -5.69 -16.06
C LYS A 57 9.29 -4.61 -16.30
N TYR A 58 9.63 -3.33 -16.13
CA TYR A 58 8.70 -2.21 -16.29
C TYR A 58 9.25 -1.16 -17.25
N PHE A 59 8.38 -0.65 -18.11
CA PHE A 59 8.65 0.52 -18.97
C PHE A 59 8.66 1.81 -18.14
N PHE A 60 7.72 1.95 -17.20
CA PHE A 60 7.78 2.99 -16.17
C PHE A 60 7.18 2.55 -14.84
N VAL A 61 7.64 3.20 -13.77
CA VAL A 61 7.11 3.04 -12.41
C VAL A 61 7.05 4.41 -11.73
N ARG A 62 5.96 4.68 -11.02
CA ARG A 62 5.83 5.84 -10.13
C ARG A 62 5.99 5.40 -8.68
N TYR A 63 6.99 5.94 -8.01
CA TYR A 63 7.21 5.78 -6.58
C TYR A 63 6.64 6.98 -5.84
N VAL A 64 5.89 6.71 -4.77
CA VAL A 64 5.34 7.74 -3.87
C VAL A 64 5.66 7.39 -2.43
N CYS A 65 5.80 8.41 -1.60
CA CYS A 65 5.89 8.21 -0.18
C CYS A 65 4.63 7.46 0.33
N THR A 66 4.79 6.56 1.30
CA THR A 66 3.67 5.82 1.93
C THR A 66 2.60 6.76 2.52
N TYR A 67 3.03 7.93 2.98
CA TYR A 67 2.17 9.02 3.48
C TYR A 67 1.47 9.83 2.37
N GLY A 68 1.83 9.62 1.10
CA GLY A 68 1.21 10.27 -0.05
C GLY A 68 -0.11 9.64 -0.50
N ARG A 69 -0.46 8.45 0.00
CA ARG A 69 -1.72 7.78 -0.37
C ARG A 69 -2.89 8.44 0.34
N LYS A 70 -3.90 8.86 -0.44
CA LYS A 70 -5.23 9.20 0.06
C LYS A 70 -5.80 7.92 0.69
N ARG A 71 -6.02 7.91 2.01
CA ARG A 71 -6.91 6.90 2.59
C ARG A 71 -8.30 7.32 2.14
N SER A 72 -8.92 6.56 1.24
CA SER A 72 -10.32 6.77 0.90
C SER A 72 -11.13 6.66 2.19
N SER A 73 -11.60 7.79 2.69
CA SER A 73 -12.78 7.82 3.52
C SER A 73 -13.92 7.43 2.59
N SER A 74 -14.31 6.16 2.60
CA SER A 74 -15.60 5.66 2.13
C SER A 74 -16.17 6.36 0.89
N GLU A 75 -15.83 5.85 -0.29
CA GLU A 75 -16.67 5.96 -1.49
C GLU A 75 -16.40 4.70 -2.31
N SER A 76 -17.44 3.87 -2.39
CA SER A 76 -17.53 2.66 -3.18
C SER A 76 -17.81 3.04 -4.62
N ASP A 77 -16.81 2.97 -5.48
CA ASP A 77 -17.01 2.86 -6.93
C ASP A 77 -16.44 1.51 -7.36
N ALA A 78 -17.21 0.47 -7.08
CA ALA A 78 -17.16 -0.77 -7.85
C ALA A 78 -18.39 -0.73 -8.75
N CYS A 79 -18.19 -0.33 -10.00
CA CYS A 79 -19.16 -0.46 -11.06
C CYS A 79 -19.44 -1.96 -11.26
N VAL A 80 -20.67 -2.41 -11.01
CA VAL A 80 -21.21 -3.63 -11.60
C VAL A 80 -22.64 -3.34 -12.03
N GLN A 81 -22.90 -3.62 -13.31
CA GLN A 81 -24.15 -3.44 -14.03
C GLN A 81 -25.23 -4.43 -13.55
N ASP A 82 -26.46 -3.91 -13.49
CA ASP A 82 -27.78 -4.46 -13.87
C ASP A 82 -28.07 -5.96 -13.79
N VAL A 83 -29.14 -6.30 -13.04
CA VAL A 83 -30.28 -7.12 -13.51
C VAL A 83 -31.53 -6.77 -12.68
N ASP A 84 -32.64 -6.52 -13.39
CA ASP A 84 -33.97 -6.15 -12.91
C ASP A 84 -34.81 -7.31 -12.32
N ASP A 85 -36.02 -6.95 -11.84
CA ASP A 85 -37.25 -7.77 -11.64
C ASP A 85 -37.40 -8.51 -10.27
N ASP A 86 -38.51 -8.51 -9.54
CA ASP A 86 -39.88 -7.99 -9.72
C ASP A 86 -40.56 -7.85 -8.32
N SER A 87 -41.57 -7.00 -8.29
CA SER A 87 -42.64 -6.68 -7.33
C SER A 87 -43.04 -7.74 -6.28
N ASN A 88 -43.39 -7.31 -5.05
CA ASN A 88 -44.80 -7.02 -4.66
C ASN A 88 -44.94 -6.77 -3.13
N ASN A 89 -45.99 -6.01 -2.81
CA ASN A 89 -46.33 -5.33 -1.57
C ASN A 89 -47.31 -6.14 -0.67
N HIS A 90 -47.37 -5.77 0.64
CA HIS A 90 -48.48 -5.77 1.63
C HIS A 90 -48.24 -6.46 3.01
N SER A 91 -48.21 -5.62 4.09
CA SER A 91 -49.01 -5.62 5.37
C SER A 91 -49.31 -6.96 6.10
N SER A 92 -49.40 -7.13 7.44
CA SER A 92 -49.18 -6.39 8.71
C SER A 92 -49.52 -7.35 9.89
N GLU A 93 -49.12 -7.02 11.13
CA GLU A 93 -49.61 -7.56 12.45
C GLU A 93 -49.16 -8.98 12.86
N GLU A 94 -48.99 -9.41 14.12
CA GLU A 94 -48.67 -8.88 15.46
C GLU A 94 -48.19 -10.13 16.28
N HIS A 95 -47.58 -9.92 17.45
CA HIS A 95 -47.51 -10.83 18.62
C HIS A 95 -46.22 -11.63 18.96
N THR A 96 -45.56 -11.08 20.01
CA THR A 96 -45.29 -11.71 21.32
C THR A 96 -43.94 -12.42 21.57
N THR A 97 -43.22 -11.82 22.53
CA THR A 97 -42.23 -12.35 23.48
C THR A 97 -40.98 -13.04 22.97
N SER A 98 -39.83 -12.41 23.18
CA SER A 98 -38.82 -13.03 24.05
C SER A 98 -37.80 -12.00 24.53
N ASN A 99 -37.52 -12.07 25.83
CA ASN A 99 -36.57 -11.23 26.55
C ASN A 99 -35.15 -11.46 26.05
N SER A 100 -34.40 -10.39 25.76
CA SER A 100 -32.93 -10.42 25.77
C SER A 100 -32.32 -9.03 25.93
N PRO A 101 -31.15 -8.92 26.58
CA PRO A 101 -30.73 -7.73 27.30
C PRO A 101 -30.28 -6.62 26.36
N THR A 102 -30.54 -5.39 26.78
CA THR A 102 -30.06 -4.13 26.23
C THR A 102 -28.53 -4.15 26.09
N GLN A 103 -28.00 -4.69 25.00
CA GLN A 103 -26.61 -4.44 24.63
C GLN A 103 -26.54 -2.99 24.19
N SER A 104 -26.04 -2.16 25.11
CA SER A 104 -25.64 -0.80 24.83
C SER A 104 -24.93 -0.78 23.47
N ARG A 105 -25.53 -0.07 22.51
CA ARG A 105 -24.90 0.28 21.24
C ARG A 105 -23.71 1.15 21.61
N GLN A 106 -22.59 0.54 21.99
CA GLN A 106 -21.29 1.17 21.92
C GLN A 106 -21.06 1.39 20.43
N ARG A 107 -21.56 2.54 19.97
CA ARG A 107 -21.17 3.21 18.75
C ARG A 107 -19.66 3.33 18.87
N ARG A 108 -18.94 2.29 18.40
CA ARG A 108 -17.49 2.30 18.26
C ARG A 108 -17.25 3.55 17.44
N ARG A 109 -16.86 4.64 18.11
CA ARG A 109 -16.35 5.82 17.45
C ARG A 109 -15.22 5.27 16.60
N ARG A 110 -15.48 5.15 15.30
CA ARG A 110 -14.44 4.96 14.31
C ARG A 110 -13.54 6.17 14.55
N ARG A 111 -12.47 5.99 15.32
CA ARG A 111 -11.41 6.98 15.40
C ARG A 111 -10.90 7.06 13.97
N SER A 112 -11.41 8.03 13.23
CA SER A 112 -10.77 8.52 12.03
C SER A 112 -9.48 9.17 12.50
N SER A 113 -8.48 8.34 12.83
CA SER A 113 -7.11 8.78 12.88
C SER A 113 -6.70 9.05 11.44
N THR A 114 -7.18 10.17 10.92
CA THR A 114 -6.50 10.84 9.81
C THR A 114 -5.07 10.99 10.30
N SER A 115 -4.16 10.24 9.68
CA SER A 115 -2.75 10.50 9.88
C SER A 115 -2.56 11.98 9.60
N LYS A 116 -2.04 12.74 10.57
CA LYS A 116 -1.79 14.20 10.45
C LYS A 116 -0.97 14.55 9.20
N TYR A 117 -0.37 13.54 8.57
CA TYR A 117 0.55 13.61 7.46
C TYR A 117 0.04 12.88 6.22
N CYS A 118 -1.26 12.96 5.93
CA CYS A 118 -1.77 12.54 4.63
C CYS A 118 -1.30 13.49 3.51
N HIS A 119 -1.36 13.03 2.26
CA HIS A 119 -1.05 13.81 1.06
C HIS A 119 0.40 14.28 0.91
N CYS A 120 1.37 13.52 1.46
CA CYS A 120 2.78 13.76 1.17
C CYS A 120 3.05 13.70 -0.35
N GLN A 121 3.57 14.78 -0.92
CA GLN A 121 3.83 14.89 -2.37
C GLN A 121 5.19 14.29 -2.79
N SER A 122 5.98 13.82 -1.82
CA SER A 122 7.28 13.20 -2.08
C SER A 122 7.11 11.94 -2.93
N GLY A 123 7.88 11.87 -4.02
CA GLY A 123 7.79 10.81 -5.01
C GLY A 123 8.58 11.15 -6.28
N PHE A 124 8.74 10.16 -7.13
CA PHE A 124 9.52 10.26 -8.36
C PHE A 124 9.08 9.19 -9.36
N TRP A 125 9.46 9.37 -10.61
CA TRP A 125 9.24 8.42 -11.68
C TRP A 125 10.54 7.73 -12.07
N VAL A 126 10.43 6.47 -12.46
CA VAL A 126 11.53 5.68 -13.03
C VAL A 126 11.06 5.19 -14.40
N ARG A 127 11.87 5.39 -15.44
CA ARG A 127 11.55 4.99 -16.81
C ARG A 127 12.70 4.19 -17.41
N ALA A 128 12.38 3.12 -18.14
CA ALA A 128 13.32 2.43 -18.99
C ALA A 128 13.56 3.26 -20.27
N VAL A 129 14.80 3.64 -20.53
CA VAL A 129 15.24 4.40 -21.69
C VAL A 129 16.56 3.82 -22.17
N ASN A 130 16.62 3.31 -23.40
CA ASN A 130 17.83 2.74 -24.01
C ASN A 130 18.52 1.67 -23.15
N GLY A 131 17.75 0.75 -22.56
CA GLY A 131 18.30 -0.32 -21.69
C GLY A 131 18.67 0.15 -20.26
N GLU A 132 18.41 1.40 -19.90
CA GLU A 132 18.73 1.95 -18.58
C GLU A 132 17.50 2.52 -17.86
N LEU A 133 17.51 2.48 -16.54
CA LEU A 133 16.49 3.09 -15.69
C LEU A 133 16.90 4.52 -15.34
N LYS A 134 16.08 5.49 -15.75
CA LYS A 134 16.27 6.92 -15.48
C LYS A 134 15.22 7.43 -14.51
N LEU A 135 15.67 8.17 -13.50
CA LEU A 135 14.79 8.87 -12.57
C LEU A 135 14.36 10.21 -13.17
N THR A 136 13.07 10.53 -13.04
CA THR A 136 12.48 11.78 -13.55
C THR A 136 11.46 12.33 -12.56
N SER A 137 11.16 13.63 -12.65
CA SER A 137 10.14 14.31 -11.83
C SER A 137 10.29 14.04 -10.31
N ILE A 138 11.50 14.26 -9.80
CA ILE A 138 11.88 13.92 -8.44
C ILE A 138 11.41 15.01 -7.47
N LYS A 139 10.60 14.64 -6.49
CA LYS A 139 10.23 15.45 -5.33
C LYS A 139 10.63 14.69 -4.07
N THR A 140 11.59 15.20 -3.31
CA THR A 140 12.07 14.58 -2.06
C THR A 140 11.66 15.35 -0.80
N VAL A 141 10.82 16.38 -0.93
CA VAL A 141 10.35 17.16 0.20
C VAL A 141 9.17 16.46 0.86
N HIS A 142 9.29 16.19 2.16
CA HIS A 142 8.26 15.53 2.97
C HIS A 142 7.51 16.55 3.83
N ASN A 143 6.21 16.34 4.02
CA ASN A 143 5.39 17.10 4.96
C ASN A 143 5.33 16.48 6.36
N HIS A 144 6.16 15.46 6.61
CA HIS A 144 6.18 14.69 7.85
C HIS A 144 7.62 14.42 8.30
N PRO A 145 7.83 14.13 9.60
CA PRO A 145 9.14 13.72 10.09
C PRO A 145 9.63 12.46 9.36
N CYS A 146 10.88 12.50 8.92
CA CYS A 146 11.62 11.35 8.39
C CYS A 146 12.61 10.90 9.46
N THR A 147 12.10 10.21 10.49
CA THR A 147 12.89 9.69 11.61
C THR A 147 12.59 8.22 11.83
N GLU A 148 13.53 7.49 12.43
CA GLU A 148 13.40 6.05 12.66
C GLU A 148 12.10 5.68 13.38
N GLY A 149 11.78 6.39 14.46
CA GLY A 149 10.55 6.19 15.24
C GLY A 149 9.27 6.44 14.44
N TYR A 150 9.32 7.24 13.37
CA TYR A 150 8.15 7.52 12.54
C TYR A 150 7.95 6.48 11.43
N ILE A 151 9.03 5.83 10.95
CA ILE A 151 8.89 4.71 10.01
C ILE A 151 8.52 3.42 10.73
N SER A 152 8.96 3.20 11.97
CA SER A 152 8.68 1.94 12.69
C SER A 152 7.16 1.70 12.85
N VAL A 153 6.38 2.76 12.94
CA VAL A 153 4.91 2.74 13.00
C VAL A 153 4.22 2.83 11.62
N ASP A 154 4.99 2.83 10.53
CA ASP A 154 4.43 2.88 9.17
C ASP A 154 3.55 1.63 8.93
N PRO A 155 2.30 1.79 8.43
CA PRO A 155 1.38 0.68 8.21
C PRO A 155 1.94 -0.44 7.33
N SER A 156 2.83 -0.12 6.39
CA SER A 156 3.48 -1.09 5.50
C SER A 156 4.65 -1.82 6.15
N LYS A 157 5.01 -1.51 7.40
CA LYS A 157 5.90 -2.31 8.25
C LYS A 157 5.12 -3.14 9.28
N ARG A 158 3.79 -3.01 9.34
CA ARG A 158 2.96 -3.88 10.20
C ARG A 158 3.13 -5.32 9.74
N GLN A 159 3.75 -6.13 10.58
CA GLN A 159 3.74 -7.58 10.41
C GLN A 159 2.45 -8.15 10.98
N LEU A 160 1.93 -9.19 10.32
CA LEU A 160 0.86 -9.99 10.89
C LEU A 160 1.37 -10.71 12.14
N THR A 161 0.57 -10.70 13.21
CA THR A 161 0.83 -11.53 14.40
C THR A 161 0.70 -13.01 14.05
N SER A 162 1.23 -13.91 14.90
CA SER A 162 1.11 -15.36 14.69
C SER A 162 -0.34 -15.82 14.55
N SER A 163 -1.27 -15.21 15.30
CA SER A 163 -2.70 -15.52 15.22
C SER A 163 -3.35 -14.96 13.94
N GLU A 164 -3.02 -13.72 13.53
CA GLU A 164 -3.49 -13.15 12.26
C GLU A 164 -2.97 -13.97 11.06
N ARG A 165 -1.72 -14.43 11.11
CA ARG A 165 -1.13 -15.34 10.11
C ARG A 165 -1.89 -16.67 10.05
N LEU A 166 -2.15 -17.29 11.19
CA LEU A 166 -2.87 -18.55 11.27
C LEU A 166 -4.29 -18.41 10.71
N TYR A 167 -5.00 -17.34 11.08
CA TYR A 167 -6.34 -17.05 10.56
C TYR A 167 -6.34 -16.89 9.05
N LEU A 168 -5.44 -16.06 8.49
CA LEU A 168 -5.35 -15.87 7.04
C LEU A 168 -4.99 -17.15 6.31
N ARG A 169 -4.09 -17.97 6.88
CA ARG A 169 -3.73 -19.28 6.31
C ARG A 169 -4.96 -20.19 6.24
N THR A 170 -5.71 -20.31 7.33
CA THR A 170 -6.93 -21.12 7.39
C THR A 170 -7.99 -20.61 6.42
N PHE A 171 -8.20 -19.29 6.37
CA PHE A 171 -9.16 -18.66 5.46
C PHE A 171 -8.84 -18.91 3.98
N LEU A 172 -7.57 -18.81 3.59
CA LEU A 172 -7.16 -19.09 2.20
C LEU A 172 -7.33 -20.58 1.85
N LEU A 173 -7.04 -21.47 2.79
CA LEU A 173 -7.20 -22.91 2.59
C LEU A 173 -8.67 -23.34 2.51
N SER A 174 -9.58 -22.68 3.24
CA SER A 174 -11.01 -22.97 3.20
C SER A 174 -11.71 -22.44 1.95
N ASN A 175 -11.13 -21.44 1.27
CA ASN A 175 -11.76 -20.76 0.12
C ASN A 175 -11.06 -21.05 -1.23
N THR A 176 -10.07 -21.93 -1.29
CA THR A 176 -9.41 -22.27 -2.56
C THR A 176 -10.17 -23.41 -3.29
N PRO A 177 -10.69 -23.20 -4.51
CA PRO A 177 -11.60 -24.17 -5.16
C PRO A 177 -10.94 -25.46 -5.66
N THR A 178 -9.61 -25.62 -5.56
CA THR A 178 -8.93 -26.79 -6.15
C THR A 178 -7.69 -27.20 -5.39
N ARG A 179 -7.54 -28.52 -5.25
CA ARG A 179 -6.40 -29.23 -4.63
C ARG A 179 -5.03 -28.80 -5.20
N SER A 180 -4.99 -28.31 -6.44
CA SER A 180 -3.76 -27.89 -7.15
C SER A 180 -3.16 -26.57 -6.66
N LEU A 181 -3.93 -25.66 -6.05
CA LEU A 181 -3.40 -24.38 -5.53
C LEU A 181 -2.76 -24.49 -4.14
N ARG A 182 -3.03 -25.58 -3.40
CA ARG A 182 -2.47 -25.77 -2.04
C ARG A 182 -0.94 -25.83 -2.02
N TYR A 183 -0.31 -26.26 -3.12
CA TYR A 183 1.14 -26.31 -3.25
C TYR A 183 1.76 -24.95 -3.61
N LEU A 184 1.03 -24.07 -4.33
CA LEU A 184 1.49 -22.72 -4.67
C LEU A 184 1.36 -21.73 -3.50
N VAL A 185 0.43 -21.97 -2.56
CA VAL A 185 0.28 -21.20 -1.30
C VAL A 185 1.28 -21.67 -0.23
N SER A 186 2.41 -22.25 -0.62
CA SER A 186 3.62 -22.25 0.23
C SER A 186 4.27 -20.87 0.19
N LEU A 187 3.51 -19.83 0.56
CA LEU A 187 4.04 -18.51 0.84
C LEU A 187 4.97 -18.65 2.05
N LYS A 188 6.28 -18.65 1.80
CA LYS A 188 7.30 -18.44 2.84
C LYS A 188 7.12 -17.03 3.39
N PHE A 189 6.31 -16.91 4.43
CA PHE A 189 6.31 -15.76 5.31
C PHE A 189 7.49 -15.93 6.27
N ASN A 190 8.68 -15.49 5.84
CA ASN A 190 9.81 -15.28 6.75
C ASN A 190 9.50 -14.10 7.69
#